data_AF-A0A0Q6KV57-F1
#
_entry.id   AF-A0A0Q6KV57-F1
#
_cell.length_a   1.000
_cell.length_b   1.000
_cell.length_c   1.000
_cell.angle_alpha   90.00
_cell.angle_beta   90.00
_cell.angle_gamma   90.00
#
_symmetry.space_group_name_H-M   'P 1'
#
loop_
_entity.id
_entity.type
_entity.pdbx_description
1 polymer ?
#
loop_
_entity_poly.entity_id
_entity_poly.type
_entity_poly.pdbx_seq_one_letter_code
_entity_poly.pdbx_strand_id
1 'polypeptide(L)'
;MAEVERGLAATIAAAADPAVPLLLRLTTLNASVDALIDAYNQAVRSSGVDPASLIEEAPAPAFDALRGPYQILFDDCRVPATKAGVVAWHRMMLLKGRPQYERVAAATGVPWWFVGIVHAMEASFSFTSHLHNGDPLSARTVQVPSGRPTTGQPPFAWIDSAVDALTVEGFAGQTEWSVPRALYRWEAYNGWGYRRPAVNVPTPYLWSFSNHYDKGKFVRDGVFDRNARSAQCGAAVMLKALQRAGDVLV
;
A
#
# COMPACT_ATOMS: atom_id res chain seq x y z
N MET A 1 -22.95 -13.38 -19.09
CA MET A 1 -23.53 -13.50 -17.73
C MET A 1 -24.31 -14.80 -17.54
N ALA A 2 -25.40 -15.06 -18.28
CA ALA A 2 -26.18 -16.30 -18.14
C ALA A 2 -25.40 -17.62 -18.39
N GLU A 3 -24.30 -17.57 -19.14
CA GLU A 3 -23.42 -18.72 -19.38
C GLU A 3 -22.40 -18.92 -18.25
N VAL A 4 -21.92 -17.82 -17.65
CA VAL A 4 -21.06 -17.80 -16.46
C VAL A 4 -21.82 -18.32 -15.24
N GLU A 5 -23.08 -17.91 -15.07
CA GLU A 5 -23.95 -18.37 -13.99
C GLU A 5 -24.29 -19.86 -14.11
N ARG A 6 -24.49 -20.37 -15.33
CA ARG A 6 -24.67 -21.82 -15.58
C ARG A 6 -23.39 -22.61 -15.30
N GLY A 7 -22.22 -22.07 -15.66
CA GLY A 7 -20.93 -22.67 -15.33
C GLY A 7 -20.70 -22.77 -13.82
N LEU A 8 -20.98 -21.69 -13.08
CA LEU A 8 -20.87 -21.65 -11.63
C LEU A 8 -21.81 -22.64 -10.94
N ALA A 9 -23.06 -22.76 -11.40
CA ALA A 9 -24.02 -23.73 -10.87
C ALA A 9 -23.57 -25.18 -11.10
N ALA A 10 -23.00 -25.49 -12.27
CA ALA A 10 -22.46 -26.82 -12.58
C ALA A 10 -21.23 -27.16 -11.72
N THR A 11 -20.32 -26.21 -11.52
CA THR A 11 -19.15 -26.37 -10.64
C THR A 11 -19.54 -26.62 -9.18
N ILE A 12 -20.51 -25.86 -8.66
CA ILE A 12 -21.02 -26.05 -7.28
C ILE A 12 -21.68 -27.42 -7.13
N ALA A 13 -22.43 -27.88 -8.13
CA ALA A 13 -23.06 -29.20 -8.12
C ALA A 13 -22.02 -30.34 -8.13
N ALA A 14 -20.99 -30.25 -8.97
CA ALA A 14 -19.91 -31.25 -9.02
C ALA A 14 -19.07 -31.28 -7.73
N ALA A 15 -18.89 -30.13 -7.08
CA ALA A 15 -18.19 -30.04 -5.80
C ALA A 15 -19.05 -30.46 -4.59
N ALA A 16 -20.34 -30.80 -4.77
CA ALA A 16 -21.23 -31.23 -3.70
C ALA A 16 -21.30 -32.76 -3.52
N ASP A 17 -20.74 -33.54 -4.45
CA ASP A 17 -20.78 -35.01 -4.40
C ASP A 17 -19.92 -35.57 -3.24
N PRO A 18 -20.54 -36.19 -2.21
CA PRO A 18 -19.82 -36.75 -1.07
C PRO A 18 -19.00 -38.00 -1.43
N ALA A 19 -19.20 -38.62 -2.59
CA ALA A 19 -18.43 -39.77 -3.05
C ALA A 19 -17.03 -39.40 -3.56
N VAL A 20 -16.77 -38.11 -3.84
CA VAL A 20 -15.46 -37.63 -4.31
C VAL A 20 -14.59 -37.18 -3.12
N PRO A 21 -13.30 -37.57 -3.06
CA PRO A 21 -12.39 -37.13 -2.01
C PRO A 21 -12.34 -35.60 -1.87
N LEU A 22 -12.36 -35.11 -0.64
CA LEU A 22 -12.43 -33.68 -0.32
C LEU A 22 -11.33 -32.85 -1.02
N LEU A 23 -10.10 -33.36 -1.07
CA LEU A 23 -8.98 -32.66 -1.69
C LEU A 23 -9.21 -32.46 -3.20
N LEU A 24 -9.78 -33.46 -3.88
CA LEU A 24 -10.07 -33.39 -5.31
C LEU A 24 -11.26 -32.46 -5.61
N ARG A 25 -12.25 -32.41 -4.70
CA ARG A 25 -13.34 -31.43 -4.76
C ARG A 25 -12.81 -30.01 -4.63
N LEU A 26 -11.87 -29.77 -3.71
CA LEU A 26 -11.25 -28.45 -3.48
C LEU A 26 -10.38 -28.01 -4.66
N THR A 27 -9.57 -28.90 -5.23
CA THR A 27 -8.73 -28.55 -6.39
C THR A 27 -9.56 -28.29 -7.65
N THR A 28 -10.62 -29.08 -7.86
CA THR A 28 -11.57 -28.86 -8.96
C THR A 28 -12.31 -27.54 -8.81
N LEU A 29 -12.72 -27.19 -7.58
CA LEU A 29 -13.34 -25.89 -7.29
C LEU A 29 -12.38 -24.73 -7.60
N ASN A 30 -11.11 -24.85 -7.18
CA ASN A 30 -10.11 -23.81 -7.41
C ASN A 30 -9.84 -23.59 -8.90
N ALA A 31 -9.61 -24.67 -9.66
CA ALA A 31 -9.39 -24.60 -11.10
C ALA A 31 -10.62 -24.04 -11.85
N SER A 32 -11.82 -24.34 -11.37
CA SER A 32 -13.06 -23.82 -11.96
C SER A 32 -13.29 -22.34 -11.66
N VAL A 33 -12.89 -21.86 -10.47
CA VAL A 33 -12.92 -20.43 -10.14
C VAL A 33 -11.96 -19.64 -11.02
N ASP A 34 -10.75 -20.16 -11.23
CA ASP A 34 -9.77 -19.54 -12.13
C ASP A 34 -10.31 -19.43 -13.57
N ALA A 35 -10.92 -20.51 -14.08
CA ALA A 35 -11.54 -20.52 -15.40
C ALA A 35 -12.73 -19.54 -15.54
N LEU A 36 -13.53 -19.37 -14.47
CA LEU A 36 -14.64 -18.41 -14.45
C LEU A 36 -14.14 -16.95 -14.43
N ILE A 37 -13.05 -16.69 -13.70
CA ILE A 37 -12.39 -15.39 -13.69
C ILE A 37 -11.85 -15.09 -15.09
N ASP A 38 -11.23 -16.05 -15.75
CA ASP A 38 -10.71 -15.89 -17.11
C ASP A 38 -11.83 -15.66 -18.13
N ALA A 39 -12.94 -16.40 -18.04
CA ALA A 39 -14.10 -16.21 -18.90
C ALA A 39 -14.78 -14.84 -18.68
N TYR A 40 -14.87 -14.39 -17.42
CA TYR A 40 -15.35 -13.04 -17.10
C TYR A 40 -14.44 -11.97 -17.69
N ASN A 41 -13.12 -12.11 -17.52
CA ASN A 41 -12.14 -11.19 -18.09
C ASN A 41 -12.19 -11.15 -19.62
N GLN A 42 -12.42 -12.30 -20.27
CA GLN A 42 -12.57 -12.38 -21.71
C GLN A 42 -13.86 -11.72 -22.20
N ALA A 43 -14.97 -11.88 -21.46
CA ALA A 43 -16.25 -11.22 -21.74
C ALA A 43 -16.17 -9.69 -21.52
N VAL A 44 -15.39 -9.24 -20.54
CA VAL A 44 -15.11 -7.81 -20.34
C VAL A 44 -14.30 -7.25 -21.52
N ARG A 45 -13.26 -7.96 -21.98
CA ARG A 45 -12.46 -7.56 -23.16
C ARG A 45 -13.27 -7.49 -24.46
N SER A 46 -14.26 -8.36 -24.65
CA SER A 46 -15.12 -8.37 -25.84
C SER A 46 -16.22 -7.31 -25.84
N SER A 47 -16.46 -6.64 -24.70
CA SER A 47 -17.44 -5.55 -24.56
C SER A 47 -16.94 -4.19 -25.07
N GLY A 48 -15.68 -4.09 -25.51
CA GLY A 48 -15.06 -2.84 -25.96
C GLY A 48 -14.65 -1.89 -24.83
N VAL A 49 -14.86 -2.29 -23.58
CA VAL A 49 -14.29 -1.62 -22.40
C VAL A 49 -12.83 -2.06 -22.26
N ASP A 50 -11.90 -1.11 -22.42
CA ASP A 50 -10.49 -1.35 -22.14
C ASP A 50 -10.33 -1.73 -20.65
N PRO A 51 -9.81 -2.92 -20.29
CA PRO A 51 -9.56 -3.24 -18.89
C PRO A 51 -8.64 -2.23 -18.20
N ALA A 52 -7.75 -1.55 -18.93
CA ALA A 52 -6.93 -0.46 -18.40
C ALA A 52 -7.75 0.80 -18.04
N SER A 53 -8.92 1.01 -18.65
CA SER A 53 -9.88 2.06 -18.25
C SER A 53 -10.60 1.75 -16.93
N LEU A 54 -10.58 0.49 -16.47
CA LEU A 54 -11.01 0.11 -15.11
C LEU A 54 -9.86 0.24 -14.08
N ILE A 55 -8.65 0.49 -14.57
CA ILE A 55 -7.44 0.89 -13.83
C ILE A 55 -7.29 2.42 -13.89
N GLU A 56 -8.39 3.17 -13.95
CA GLU A 56 -8.30 4.60 -13.66
C GLU A 56 -8.07 4.72 -12.15
N GLU A 57 -6.84 5.11 -11.78
CA GLU A 57 -6.56 5.56 -10.43
C GLU A 57 -7.58 6.65 -10.09
N ALA A 58 -8.19 6.59 -8.90
CA ALA A 58 -9.14 7.63 -8.53
C ALA A 58 -8.43 8.99 -8.63
N PRO A 59 -9.10 10.03 -9.17
CA PRO A 59 -8.50 11.35 -9.19
C PRO A 59 -8.14 11.74 -7.75
N ALA A 60 -6.95 12.30 -7.57
CA ALA A 60 -6.49 12.78 -6.28
C ALA A 60 -7.52 13.78 -5.72
N PRO A 61 -8.17 13.50 -4.58
CA PRO A 61 -9.11 14.45 -4.00
C PRO A 61 -8.39 15.72 -3.57
N ALA A 62 -9.08 16.85 -3.57
CA ALA A 62 -8.50 18.07 -3.02
C ALA A 62 -8.15 17.88 -1.53
N PHE A 63 -6.96 18.32 -1.12
CA PHE A 63 -6.50 18.19 0.26
C PHE A 63 -7.50 18.75 1.29
N ASP A 64 -8.13 19.90 0.99
CA ASP A 64 -9.05 20.53 1.93
C ASP A 64 -10.27 19.65 2.25
N ALA A 65 -10.70 18.81 1.32
CA ALA A 65 -11.77 17.83 1.56
C ALA A 65 -11.32 16.72 2.52
N LEU A 66 -10.02 16.43 2.60
CA LEU A 66 -9.46 15.33 3.39
C LEU A 66 -8.83 15.79 4.70
N ARG A 67 -8.50 17.07 4.84
CA ARG A 67 -7.82 17.64 6.02
C ARG A 67 -8.53 17.29 7.32
N GLY A 68 -9.82 17.61 7.42
CA GLY A 68 -10.64 17.32 8.61
C GLY A 68 -10.79 15.82 8.87
N PRO A 69 -11.25 15.01 7.90
CA PRO A 69 -11.36 13.57 8.04
C PRO A 69 -10.06 12.88 8.49
N TYR A 70 -8.91 13.28 7.92
CA TYR A 70 -7.61 12.73 8.32
C TYR A 70 -7.26 13.07 9.77
N GLN A 71 -7.49 14.32 10.20
CA GLN A 71 -7.22 14.73 11.58
C GLN A 71 -8.06 13.89 12.56
N ILE A 72 -9.36 13.75 12.29
CA ILE A 72 -10.28 12.97 13.12
C ILE A 72 -9.82 11.51 13.23
N LEU A 73 -9.50 10.86 12.10
CA LEU A 73 -9.03 9.47 12.10
C LEU A 73 -7.69 9.32 12.84
N PHE A 74 -6.79 10.30 12.72
CA PHE A 74 -5.52 10.22 13.42
C PHE A 74 -5.66 10.42 14.94
N ASP A 75 -6.55 11.33 15.35
CA ASP A 75 -6.81 11.60 16.76
C ASP A 75 -7.48 10.40 17.44
N ASP A 76 -8.44 9.77 16.77
CA ASP A 76 -9.13 8.57 17.26
C ASP A 76 -8.38 7.25 16.99
N CYS A 77 -7.20 7.31 16.36
CA CYS A 77 -6.41 6.13 16.04
C CYS A 77 -5.98 5.35 17.30
N ARG A 78 -6.42 4.10 17.38
CA ARG A 78 -6.12 3.16 18.48
C ARG A 78 -5.53 1.88 17.91
N VAL A 79 -4.40 1.47 18.48
CA VAL A 79 -3.75 0.20 18.16
C VAL A 79 -4.30 -0.89 19.07
N PRO A 80 -4.91 -1.97 18.55
CA PRO A 80 -5.34 -3.10 19.36
C PRO A 80 -4.16 -3.75 20.08
N ALA A 81 -4.39 -4.26 21.30
CA ALA A 81 -3.33 -4.90 22.11
C ALA A 81 -2.62 -6.04 21.36
N THR A 82 -3.34 -6.79 20.51
CA THR A 82 -2.80 -7.87 19.68
C THR A 82 -1.78 -7.41 18.63
N LYS A 83 -1.74 -6.11 18.32
CA LYS A 83 -0.79 -5.51 17.36
C LYS A 83 0.31 -4.68 18.03
N ALA A 84 0.22 -4.43 19.33
CA ALA A 84 1.14 -3.56 20.06
C ALA A 84 2.61 -3.94 19.89
N GLY A 85 2.94 -5.24 19.96
CA GLY A 85 4.33 -5.72 19.78
C GLY A 85 4.89 -5.43 18.39
N VAL A 86 4.10 -5.63 17.33
CA VAL A 86 4.53 -5.37 15.95
C VAL A 86 4.69 -3.87 15.70
N VAL A 87 3.79 -3.05 16.25
CA VAL A 87 3.89 -1.59 16.17
C VAL A 87 5.12 -1.06 16.93
N ALA A 88 5.40 -1.61 18.11
CA ALA A 88 6.60 -1.27 18.87
C ALA A 88 7.90 -1.63 18.12
N TRP A 89 7.92 -2.76 17.39
CA TRP A 89 9.03 -3.14 16.54
C TRP A 89 9.25 -2.13 15.39
N HIS A 90 8.19 -1.68 14.72
CA HIS A 90 8.30 -0.66 13.66
C HIS A 90 8.85 0.66 14.23
N ARG A 91 8.36 1.11 15.39
CA ARG A 91 8.91 2.28 16.09
C ARG A 91 10.41 2.13 16.37
N MET A 92 10.83 0.99 16.91
CA MET A 92 12.24 0.72 17.18
C MET A 92 13.09 0.79 15.89
N MET A 93 12.61 0.21 14.79
CA MET A 93 13.31 0.25 13.51
C MET A 93 13.41 1.66 12.93
N LEU A 94 12.35 2.47 13.08
CA LEU A 94 12.37 3.89 12.72
C LEU A 94 13.45 4.66 13.49
N LEU A 95 13.53 4.45 14.80
CA LEU A 95 14.54 5.10 15.63
C LEU A 95 15.96 4.61 15.31
N LYS A 96 16.14 3.33 14.98
CA LYS A 96 17.44 2.77 14.58
C LYS A 96 17.95 3.38 13.27
N GLY A 97 17.06 3.62 12.30
CA GLY A 97 17.40 4.22 11.01
C GLY A 97 17.40 5.76 11.02
N ARG A 98 17.05 6.39 12.15
CA ARG A 98 16.90 7.85 12.26
C ARG A 98 18.11 8.65 11.76
N PRO A 99 19.37 8.29 12.07
CA PRO A 99 20.51 9.06 11.58
C PRO A 99 20.58 9.16 10.04
N GLN A 100 20.17 8.11 9.33
CA GLN A 100 20.10 8.09 7.87
C GLN A 100 18.94 8.96 7.36
N TYR A 101 17.80 8.89 8.03
CA TYR A 101 16.63 9.69 7.68
C TYR A 101 16.86 11.19 7.92
N GLU A 102 17.60 11.56 8.96
CA GLU A 102 17.97 12.95 9.24
C GLU A 102 18.92 13.52 8.18
N ARG A 103 19.81 12.70 7.60
CA ARG A 103 20.63 13.13 6.46
C ARG A 103 19.79 13.43 5.22
N VAL A 104 18.78 12.59 4.93
CA VAL A 104 17.84 12.84 3.83
C VAL A 104 16.99 14.08 4.13
N ALA A 105 16.56 14.25 5.38
CA ALA A 105 15.81 15.42 5.82
C ALA A 105 16.61 16.71 5.62
N ALA A 106 17.90 16.70 5.95
CA ALA A 106 18.78 17.84 5.72
C ALA A 106 18.93 18.18 4.22
N ALA A 107 18.94 17.17 3.36
CA ALA A 107 19.07 17.36 1.91
C ALA A 107 17.77 17.79 1.21
N THR A 108 16.61 17.45 1.77
CA THR A 108 15.30 17.58 1.08
C THR A 108 14.29 18.48 1.79
N GLY A 109 14.48 18.77 3.07
CA GLY A 109 13.49 19.43 3.93
C GLY A 109 12.34 18.52 4.38
N VAL A 110 12.31 17.25 3.96
CA VAL A 110 11.29 16.28 4.36
C VAL A 110 11.60 15.76 5.78
N PRO A 111 10.66 15.79 6.73
CA PRO A 111 10.91 15.34 8.10
C PRO A 111 11.40 13.90 8.16
N TRP A 112 12.37 13.62 9.03
CA TRP A 112 12.99 12.29 9.16
C TRP A 112 11.95 11.17 9.37
N TRP A 113 10.89 11.44 10.13
CA TRP A 113 9.84 10.46 10.42
C TRP A 113 9.01 10.16 9.17
N PHE A 114 8.84 11.12 8.26
CA PHE A 114 8.17 10.88 6.98
C PHE A 114 9.01 9.95 6.10
N VAL A 115 10.30 10.25 5.96
CA VAL A 115 11.27 9.44 5.21
C VAL A 115 11.33 8.01 5.76
N GLY A 116 11.46 7.88 7.09
CA GLY A 116 11.55 6.58 7.74
C GLY A 116 10.29 5.73 7.57
N ILE A 117 9.11 6.35 7.58
CA ILE A 117 7.84 5.64 7.38
C ILE A 117 7.69 5.21 5.92
N VAL A 118 8.06 6.05 4.94
CA VAL A 118 8.14 5.59 3.53
C VAL A 118 9.12 4.42 3.40
N HIS A 119 10.27 4.49 4.06
CA HIS A 119 11.25 3.40 4.05
C HIS A 119 10.72 2.09 4.65
N ALA A 120 9.87 2.18 5.67
CA ALA A 120 9.14 1.02 6.21
C ALA A 120 8.17 0.44 5.18
N MET A 121 7.46 1.30 4.46
CA MET A 121 6.38 0.91 3.55
C MET A 121 6.91 0.30 2.25
N GLU A 122 7.93 0.92 1.66
CA GLU A 122 8.41 0.57 0.32
C GLU A 122 9.55 -0.44 0.33
N ALA A 123 10.32 -0.51 1.42
CA ALA A 123 11.57 -1.27 1.45
C ALA A 123 11.77 -2.07 2.74
N SER A 124 10.77 -2.16 3.62
CA SER A 124 10.87 -2.92 4.88
C SER A 124 12.13 -2.57 5.71
N PHE A 125 12.52 -1.29 5.71
CA PHE A 125 13.74 -0.78 6.35
C PHE A 125 15.08 -1.26 5.76
N SER A 126 15.11 -1.80 4.54
CA SER A 126 16.33 -2.24 3.87
C SER A 126 17.13 -1.05 3.28
N PHE A 127 18.28 -0.76 3.90
CA PHE A 127 19.25 0.20 3.39
C PHE A 127 20.04 -0.28 2.16
N THR A 128 19.73 -1.49 1.65
CA THR A 128 20.32 -2.05 0.42
C THR A 128 19.36 -2.00 -0.78
N SER A 129 18.19 -1.39 -0.60
CA SER A 129 17.17 -1.22 -1.64
C SER A 129 16.80 0.24 -1.85
N HIS A 130 16.26 0.55 -3.02
CA HIS A 130 15.75 1.86 -3.39
C HIS A 130 14.56 2.25 -2.52
N LEU A 131 14.53 3.52 -2.09
CA LEU A 131 13.39 4.05 -1.34
C LEU A 131 12.12 4.11 -2.19
N HIS A 132 12.27 4.21 -3.52
CA HIS A 132 11.15 4.26 -4.46
C HIS A 132 10.16 3.12 -4.24
N ASN A 133 10.64 1.88 -4.31
CA ASN A 133 9.80 0.69 -4.47
C ASN A 133 10.46 -0.61 -3.97
N GLY A 134 11.62 -0.52 -3.29
CA GLY A 134 12.29 -1.68 -2.71
C GLY A 134 13.21 -2.47 -3.65
N ASP A 135 13.38 -2.07 -4.91
CA ASP A 135 14.35 -2.72 -5.82
C ASP A 135 15.79 -2.63 -5.27
N PRO A 136 16.71 -3.58 -5.55
CA PRO A 136 18.09 -3.53 -5.05
C PRO A 136 18.90 -2.34 -5.56
N LEU A 137 19.71 -1.70 -4.70
CA LEU A 137 20.59 -0.58 -5.07
C LEU A 137 21.71 -0.93 -6.08
N SER A 138 21.88 -2.22 -6.39
CA SER A 138 22.90 -2.72 -7.32
C SER A 138 22.54 -2.50 -8.80
N ALA A 139 21.33 -2.01 -9.10
CA ALA A 139 20.87 -1.67 -10.44
C ALA A 139 19.93 -0.46 -10.35
N ARG A 140 19.42 0.04 -11.48
CA ARG A 140 18.30 1.00 -11.45
C ARG A 140 17.00 0.25 -11.16
N THR A 141 15.98 0.97 -10.69
CA THR A 141 14.64 0.40 -10.50
C THR A 141 14.10 -0.19 -11.79
N VAL A 142 13.50 -1.37 -11.69
CA VAL A 142 12.71 -2.02 -12.75
C VAL A 142 11.23 -1.78 -12.48
N GLN A 143 10.83 -1.84 -11.22
CA GLN A 143 9.48 -1.50 -10.78
C GLN A 143 9.23 0.01 -10.94
N VAL A 144 7.96 0.40 -11.02
CA VAL A 144 7.57 1.81 -11.15
C VAL A 144 7.92 2.57 -9.86
N PRO A 145 8.47 3.80 -9.94
CA PRO A 145 8.99 4.45 -11.15
C PRO A 145 10.28 3.76 -11.65
N SER A 146 10.31 3.33 -12.92
CA SER A 146 11.43 2.59 -13.48
C SER A 146 12.59 3.50 -13.92
N GLY A 147 13.80 2.94 -13.98
CA GLY A 147 15.01 3.63 -14.42
C GLY A 147 15.55 4.64 -13.42
N ARG A 148 15.24 4.50 -12.12
CA ARG A 148 15.68 5.42 -11.05
C ARG A 148 16.86 4.88 -10.22
N PRO A 149 17.70 5.77 -9.63
CA PRO A 149 17.85 7.20 -9.95
C PRO A 149 18.19 7.41 -11.42
N THR A 150 18.08 8.62 -11.98
CA THR A 150 18.44 8.87 -13.40
C THR A 150 19.91 9.21 -13.59
N THR A 151 20.61 9.63 -12.54
CA THR A 151 22.02 10.01 -12.54
C THR A 151 22.86 9.03 -11.73
N GLY A 152 24.19 9.09 -11.87
CA GLY A 152 25.12 8.18 -11.18
C GLY A 152 25.16 6.76 -11.79
N GLN A 153 25.98 5.90 -11.18
CA GLN A 153 26.15 4.49 -11.56
C GLN A 153 25.97 3.58 -10.34
N PRO A 154 25.40 2.37 -10.52
CA PRO A 154 25.26 1.42 -9.44
C PRO A 154 26.61 0.81 -9.00
N PRO A 155 26.73 0.30 -7.77
CA PRO A 155 25.70 0.33 -6.73
C PRO A 155 25.48 1.75 -6.18
N PHE A 156 24.21 2.16 -6.05
CA PHE A 156 23.85 3.48 -5.58
C PHE A 156 24.00 3.60 -4.06
N ALA A 157 24.41 4.77 -3.57
CA ALA A 157 24.26 5.06 -2.15
C ALA A 157 22.78 5.21 -1.82
N TRP A 158 22.36 4.68 -0.67
CA TRP A 158 20.96 4.73 -0.25
C TRP A 158 20.41 6.17 -0.16
N ILE A 159 21.23 7.11 0.30
CA ILE A 159 20.83 8.52 0.41
C ILE A 159 20.52 9.15 -0.96
N ASP A 160 21.30 8.83 -1.99
CA ASP A 160 21.08 9.38 -3.34
C ASP A 160 19.75 8.87 -3.92
N SER A 161 19.46 7.58 -3.69
CA SER A 161 18.19 6.95 -4.02
C SER A 161 17.01 7.55 -3.25
N ALA A 162 17.18 7.80 -1.95
CA ALA A 162 16.15 8.40 -1.11
C ALA A 162 15.83 9.85 -1.52
N VAL A 163 16.86 10.64 -1.86
CA VAL A 163 16.69 12.02 -2.36
C VAL A 163 16.00 12.03 -3.72
N ASP A 164 16.38 11.14 -4.64
CA ASP A 164 15.72 11.01 -5.95
C ASP A 164 14.23 10.67 -5.77
N ALA A 165 13.89 9.67 -4.93
CA ALA A 165 12.52 9.29 -4.62
C ALA A 165 11.66 10.47 -4.13
N LEU A 166 12.12 11.17 -3.09
CA LEU A 166 11.37 12.29 -2.53
C LEU A 166 11.26 13.50 -3.50
N THR A 167 12.21 13.63 -4.43
CA THR A 167 12.17 14.66 -5.46
C THR A 167 11.17 14.32 -6.56
N VAL A 168 11.16 13.06 -7.03
CA VAL A 168 10.22 12.56 -8.05
C VAL A 168 8.78 12.67 -7.57
N GLU A 169 8.53 12.36 -6.29
CA GLU A 169 7.21 12.50 -5.66
C GLU A 169 6.81 13.97 -5.38
N GLY A 170 7.71 14.93 -5.64
CA GLY A 170 7.44 16.36 -5.40
C GLY A 170 7.39 16.75 -3.93
N PHE A 171 7.97 15.94 -3.05
CA PHE A 171 7.98 16.16 -1.60
C PHE A 171 9.19 16.97 -1.12
N ALA A 172 10.31 16.88 -1.82
CA ALA A 172 11.47 17.71 -1.56
C ALA A 172 11.10 19.21 -1.66
N GLY A 173 11.55 20.00 -0.69
CA GLY A 173 11.28 21.45 -0.59
C GLY A 173 9.89 21.82 -0.05
N GLN A 174 9.00 20.85 0.20
CA GLN A 174 7.70 21.14 0.81
C GLN A 174 7.84 21.55 2.27
N THR A 175 7.02 22.51 2.72
CA THR A 175 7.13 23.11 4.06
C THR A 175 6.03 22.69 5.03
N GLU A 176 4.82 22.43 4.54
CA GLU A 176 3.71 21.99 5.39
C GLU A 176 3.83 20.49 5.68
N TRP A 177 4.01 20.11 6.94
CA TRP A 177 4.09 18.71 7.40
C TRP A 177 3.16 18.42 8.58
N SER A 178 2.01 19.11 8.61
CA SER A 178 0.92 18.78 9.53
C SER A 178 0.51 17.32 9.37
N VAL A 179 -0.03 16.70 10.43
CA VAL A 179 -0.50 15.31 10.38
C VAL A 179 -1.41 15.05 9.15
N PRO A 180 -2.45 15.85 8.87
CA PRO A 180 -3.29 15.61 7.70
C PRO A 180 -2.52 15.70 6.38
N ARG A 181 -1.55 16.62 6.29
CA ARG A 181 -0.74 16.78 5.08
C ARG A 181 0.18 15.58 4.84
N ALA A 182 0.76 15.02 5.90
CA ALA A 182 1.56 13.82 5.81
C ALA A 182 0.73 12.60 5.40
N LEU A 183 -0.46 12.43 6.00
CA LEU A 183 -1.40 11.36 5.63
C LEU A 183 -1.83 11.47 4.16
N TYR A 184 -2.12 12.68 3.68
CA TYR A 184 -2.42 12.93 2.27
C TYR A 184 -1.27 12.50 1.36
N ARG A 185 -0.02 12.88 1.69
CA ARG A 185 1.15 12.54 0.88
C ARG A 185 1.46 11.05 0.88
N TRP A 186 1.34 10.35 2.01
CA TRP A 186 1.50 8.90 2.06
C TRP A 186 0.42 8.16 1.28
N GLU A 187 -0.83 8.64 1.33
CA GLU A 187 -1.88 8.03 0.51
C GLU A 187 -1.64 8.30 -0.98
N ALA A 188 -1.16 9.48 -1.36
CA ALA A 188 -0.74 9.78 -2.72
C ALA A 188 0.40 8.86 -3.18
N TYR A 189 1.40 8.62 -2.32
CA TYR A 189 2.52 7.72 -2.59
C TYR A 189 2.05 6.29 -2.89
N ASN A 190 1.06 5.80 -2.14
CA ASN A 190 0.44 4.50 -2.38
C ASN A 190 -0.54 4.51 -3.58
N GLY A 191 -1.14 5.65 -3.86
CA GLY A 191 -2.21 5.85 -4.83
C GLY A 191 -3.62 5.84 -4.23
N TRP A 192 -4.55 6.45 -4.97
CA TRP A 192 -5.89 6.83 -4.49
C TRP A 192 -6.99 5.76 -4.68
N GLY A 193 -6.62 4.55 -5.13
CA GLY A 193 -7.57 3.50 -5.52
C GLY A 193 -8.60 3.10 -4.45
N TYR A 194 -8.30 3.31 -3.16
CA TYR A 194 -9.20 3.02 -2.03
C TYR A 194 -10.35 4.03 -1.89
N ARG A 195 -10.23 5.20 -2.52
CA ARG A 195 -11.27 6.25 -2.50
C ARG A 195 -12.32 6.09 -3.58
N ARG A 196 -12.16 5.10 -4.47
CA ARG A 196 -13.18 4.77 -5.46
C ARG A 196 -14.49 4.40 -4.76
N PRO A 197 -15.66 4.86 -5.23
CA PRO A 197 -16.94 4.54 -4.59
C PRO A 197 -17.19 3.04 -4.41
N ALA A 198 -16.71 2.21 -5.34
CA ALA A 198 -16.83 0.74 -5.29
C ALA A 198 -15.91 0.08 -4.24
N VAL A 199 -14.89 0.78 -3.74
CA VAL A 199 -13.97 0.30 -2.71
C VAL A 199 -14.32 0.96 -1.37
N ASN A 200 -14.12 2.28 -1.28
CA ASN A 200 -14.48 3.12 -0.13
C ASN A 200 -14.15 2.51 1.25
N VAL A 201 -12.92 2.00 1.40
CA VAL A 201 -12.37 1.48 2.67
C VAL A 201 -11.18 2.36 3.06
N PRO A 202 -10.98 2.69 4.35
CA PRO A 202 -9.75 3.34 4.79
C PRO A 202 -8.52 2.54 4.32
N THR A 203 -7.61 3.19 3.58
CA THR A 203 -6.48 2.47 2.97
C THR A 203 -5.65 1.74 4.05
N PRO A 204 -5.35 0.45 3.90
CA PRO A 204 -4.44 -0.26 4.79
C PRO A 204 -3.05 0.36 4.83
N TYR A 205 -2.64 1.07 3.77
CA TYR A 205 -1.35 1.76 3.73
C TYR A 205 -1.22 2.78 4.87
N LEU A 206 -2.32 3.46 5.23
CA LEU A 206 -2.35 4.37 6.38
C LEU A 206 -2.77 3.65 7.67
N TRP A 207 -3.83 2.83 7.61
CA TRP A 207 -4.61 2.47 8.80
C TRP A 207 -4.48 1.03 9.25
N SER A 208 -3.75 0.16 8.53
CA SER A 208 -3.55 -1.22 8.93
C SER A 208 -2.96 -1.29 10.35
N PHE A 209 -3.52 -2.18 11.17
CA PHE A 209 -3.26 -2.34 12.62
C PHE A 209 -3.86 -1.27 13.53
N SER A 210 -4.84 -0.50 13.05
CA SER A 210 -5.69 0.37 13.88
C SER A 210 -7.14 -0.12 13.94
N ASN A 211 -7.94 0.51 14.79
CA ASN A 211 -9.41 0.40 14.81
C ASN A 211 -10.09 0.87 13.51
N HIS A 212 -9.40 1.57 12.61
CA HIS A 212 -9.98 2.07 11.36
C HIS A 212 -9.85 1.09 10.18
N TYR A 213 -9.17 -0.04 10.35
CA TYR A 213 -9.00 -1.02 9.28
C TYR A 213 -9.18 -2.45 9.79
N ASP A 214 -10.01 -3.23 9.09
CA ASP A 214 -10.17 -4.67 9.31
C ASP A 214 -9.62 -5.47 8.12
N LYS A 215 -10.22 -5.29 6.94
CA LYS A 215 -9.93 -6.02 5.70
C LYS A 215 -10.30 -5.20 4.47
N GLY A 216 -9.87 -5.66 3.30
CA GLY A 216 -10.01 -4.95 2.03
C GLY A 216 -8.67 -4.43 1.56
N LYS A 217 -8.06 -5.08 0.57
CA LYS A 217 -6.74 -4.70 0.06
C LYS A 217 -6.65 -4.91 -1.45
N PHE A 218 -5.92 -4.04 -2.15
CA PHE A 218 -5.39 -4.36 -3.48
C PHE A 218 -4.30 -5.43 -3.35
N VAL A 219 -4.56 -6.62 -3.92
CA VAL A 219 -3.63 -7.76 -3.88
C VAL A 219 -2.68 -7.79 -5.07
N ARG A 220 -3.03 -7.05 -6.12
CA ARG A 220 -2.23 -6.69 -7.29
C ARG A 220 -2.85 -5.45 -7.92
N ASP A 221 -2.16 -4.85 -8.88
CA ASP A 221 -2.61 -3.63 -9.55
C ASP A 221 -4.03 -3.77 -10.08
N GLY A 222 -4.88 -2.82 -9.70
CA GLY A 222 -6.30 -2.78 -10.06
C GLY A 222 -7.20 -3.82 -9.36
N VAL A 223 -6.67 -4.87 -8.73
CA VAL A 223 -7.46 -5.98 -8.17
C VAL A 223 -7.67 -5.82 -6.67
N PHE A 224 -8.86 -5.37 -6.29
CA PHE A 224 -9.30 -5.25 -4.91
C PHE A 224 -9.91 -6.56 -4.41
N ASP A 225 -9.38 -7.09 -3.30
CA ASP A 225 -10.00 -8.18 -2.55
C ASP A 225 -10.55 -7.64 -1.22
N ARG A 226 -11.88 -7.68 -1.09
CA ARG A 226 -12.61 -7.23 0.11
C ARG A 226 -12.31 -8.05 1.37
N ASN A 227 -11.76 -9.25 1.23
CA ASN A 227 -11.48 -10.17 2.32
C ASN A 227 -9.99 -10.26 2.67
N ALA A 228 -9.10 -9.81 1.78
CA ALA A 228 -7.68 -9.75 2.04
C ALA A 228 -7.37 -8.81 3.22
N ARG A 229 -6.36 -9.19 4.01
CA ARG A 229 -5.91 -8.40 5.17
C ARG A 229 -4.46 -7.97 4.95
N SER A 230 -4.15 -6.71 5.27
CA SER A 230 -2.78 -6.25 5.26
C SER A 230 -2.02 -6.85 6.46
N ALA A 231 -0.82 -7.37 6.18
CA ALA A 231 0.15 -7.80 7.19
C ALA A 231 1.17 -6.70 7.51
N GLN A 232 1.08 -5.55 6.85
CA GLN A 232 1.98 -4.41 7.03
C GLN A 232 1.39 -3.42 8.03
N CYS A 233 2.22 -2.81 8.86
CA CYS A 233 1.81 -1.74 9.76
C CYS A 233 1.53 -0.46 8.95
N GLY A 234 0.40 0.21 9.18
CA GLY A 234 0.07 1.42 8.44
C GLY A 234 0.94 2.63 8.83
N ALA A 235 1.15 3.54 7.88
CA ALA A 235 1.93 4.76 8.07
C ALA A 235 1.39 5.66 9.19
N ALA A 236 0.07 5.84 9.26
CA ALA A 236 -0.57 6.62 10.33
C ALA A 236 -0.36 5.97 11.71
N VAL A 237 -0.39 4.63 11.76
CA VAL A 237 -0.17 3.86 12.98
C VAL A 237 1.26 4.00 13.48
N MET A 238 2.24 3.95 12.57
CA MET A 238 3.65 4.21 12.89
C MET A 238 3.87 5.63 13.41
N LEU A 239 3.29 6.64 12.76
CA LEU A 239 3.38 8.03 13.23
C LEU A 239 2.72 8.20 14.60
N LYS A 240 1.55 7.60 14.82
CA LYS A 240 0.86 7.65 16.13
C LYS A 240 1.69 7.02 17.24
N ALA A 241 2.43 5.95 16.93
CA ALA A 241 3.33 5.31 17.89
C ALA A 241 4.51 6.23 18.26
N LEU A 242 5.12 6.93 17.30
CA LEU A 242 6.15 7.94 17.57
C LEU A 242 5.61 9.10 18.39
N GLN A 243 4.43 9.64 18.02
CA GLN A 243 3.78 10.75 18.72
C GLN A 243 3.49 10.40 20.18
N ARG A 244 2.88 9.23 20.43
CA ARG A 244 2.53 8.78 21.80
C ARG A 244 3.75 8.55 22.69
N ALA A 245 4.87 8.15 22.10
CA ALA A 245 6.12 7.95 22.83
C ALA A 245 6.92 9.25 23.02
N GLY A 246 6.49 10.37 22.42
CA GLY A 246 7.19 11.65 22.48
C GLY A 246 8.42 11.75 21.58
N ASP A 247 8.60 10.83 20.63
CA ASP A 247 9.75 10.85 19.69
C ASP A 247 9.62 11.96 18.64
N VAL A 248 8.39 12.41 18.39
CA VAL A 248 8.05 13.48 17.46
C VAL A 248 6.97 14.37 18.06
N LEU A 249 7.02 15.66 17.72
CA LEU A 249 5.98 16.64 18.02
C LEU A 249 5.29 16.95 16.70
N VAL A 250 4.08 16.43 16.52
CA VAL A 250 3.23 16.56 15.32
C VAL A 250 1.80 16.82 15.70
#